data_AF-A0A967EY15-F1
#
_entry.id   AF-A0A967EY15-F1
#
_cell.length_a   1.000
_cell.length_b   1.000
_cell.length_c   1.000
_cell.angle_alpha   90.00
_cell.angle_beta   90.00
_cell.angle_gamma   90.00
#
_symmetry.space_group_name_H-M   'P 1'
#
loop_
_entity.id
_entity.type
_entity.pdbx_description
1 polymer ?
#
loop_
_entity_poly.entity_id
_entity_poly.type
_entity_poly.pdbx_seq_one_letter_code
_entity_poly.pdbx_strand_id
1 'polypeptide(L)'
;MMGKTKKRMLAGVVALAALVTTVSGANSLVWPMLMDGKIEDRVATIFTYQNQVSAALAQSIVEAEADELAVLDALYAVEEQLNEACAPLQEAGRRHIDGETLGGLLQIAVFNTMEECEAKTDEVAYYVRLARGNSAETFARLFAATLD
;
A
#
# COMPACT_ATOMS: atom_id res chain seq x y z
N MET A 1 -14.33 47.92 15.85
CA MET A 1 -13.94 47.24 17.10
C MET A 1 -14.76 45.95 17.18
N MET A 2 -14.28 44.77 16.79
CA MET A 2 -13.14 43.97 17.29
C MET A 2 -13.36 43.48 18.73
N GLY A 3 -13.44 42.15 18.90
CA GLY A 3 -13.42 41.44 20.19
C GLY A 3 -14.23 40.13 20.15
N LYS A 4 -13.74 39.05 19.52
CA LYS A 4 -12.94 37.95 20.09
C LYS A 4 -13.54 37.30 21.35
N THR A 5 -13.90 36.02 21.25
CA THR A 5 -13.70 35.03 22.33
C THR A 5 -13.48 33.61 21.77
N LYS A 6 -12.50 32.93 22.37
CA LYS A 6 -11.85 31.67 21.99
C LYS A 6 -12.67 30.42 22.35
N LYS A 7 -12.38 29.29 21.66
CA LYS A 7 -12.14 27.89 22.17
C LYS A 7 -12.12 26.94 20.95
N ARG A 8 -10.98 26.56 20.37
CA ARG A 8 -10.11 25.37 20.64
C ARG A 8 -10.82 24.00 20.74
N MET A 9 -10.27 23.06 19.96
CA MET A 9 -10.33 21.58 20.02
C MET A 9 -11.62 20.92 19.48
N LEU A 10 -11.63 19.75 18.84
CA LEU A 10 -10.70 18.79 18.21
C LEU A 10 -11.62 17.66 17.69
N ALA A 11 -11.20 16.92 16.65
CA ALA A 11 -11.67 15.57 16.27
C ALA A 11 -13.16 15.47 15.82
N GLY A 12 -13.53 14.73 14.79
CA GLY A 12 -13.07 13.43 14.31
C GLY A 12 -14.33 12.61 14.01
N VAL A 13 -14.19 11.55 13.21
CA VAL A 13 -15.22 10.58 12.78
C VAL A 13 -15.98 10.97 11.50
N VAL A 14 -15.35 10.63 10.36
CA VAL A 14 -16.08 10.25 9.15
C VAL A 14 -16.74 8.90 9.45
N ALA A 15 -18.05 8.94 9.74
CA ALA A 15 -18.83 7.74 9.94
C ALA A 15 -19.11 7.08 8.58
N LEU A 16 -18.47 5.94 8.34
CA LEU A 16 -18.86 4.96 7.33
C LEU A 16 -20.33 4.54 7.58
N ALA A 17 -21.24 5.05 6.77
CA ALA A 17 -22.57 4.48 6.65
C ALA A 17 -22.55 3.44 5.54
N ALA A 18 -22.40 2.18 5.95
CA ALA A 18 -22.67 1.01 5.14
C ALA A 18 -24.12 1.06 4.62
N LEU A 19 -24.31 1.25 3.31
CA LEU A 19 -25.56 0.91 2.65
C LEU A 19 -25.42 -0.50 2.07
N VAL A 20 -25.92 -1.44 2.85
CA VAL A 20 -26.28 -2.80 2.43
C VAL A 20 -27.40 -2.68 1.39
N THR A 21 -27.10 -2.97 0.13
CA THR A 21 -28.09 -3.52 -0.79
C THR A 21 -27.79 -5.01 -0.95
N THR A 22 -28.67 -5.80 -0.37
CA THR A 22 -28.73 -7.24 -0.53
C THR A 22 -28.97 -7.60 -2.00
N VAL A 23 -28.05 -8.34 -2.60
CA VAL A 23 -28.36 -9.22 -3.74
C VAL A 23 -27.85 -10.61 -3.38
N SER A 24 -28.68 -11.38 -2.70
CA SER A 24 -28.49 -12.83 -2.59
C SER A 24 -29.17 -13.49 -3.77
N GLY A 25 -28.42 -14.36 -4.46
CA GLY A 25 -28.97 -15.41 -5.31
C GLY A 25 -29.08 -15.10 -6.79
N ALA A 26 -27.94 -15.05 -7.48
CA ALA A 26 -27.73 -15.60 -8.84
C ALA A 26 -26.46 -15.02 -9.46
N ASN A 27 -25.27 -15.54 -9.11
CA ASN A 27 -24.06 -15.48 -9.94
C ASN A 27 -23.07 -16.57 -9.47
N SER A 28 -23.56 -17.81 -9.30
CA SER A 28 -22.74 -18.96 -8.93
C SER A 28 -22.03 -19.61 -10.13
N LEU A 29 -22.05 -19.01 -11.32
CA LEU A 29 -21.53 -19.64 -12.54
C LEU A 29 -20.76 -18.71 -13.51
N VAL A 30 -20.43 -17.47 -13.12
CA VAL A 30 -19.72 -16.53 -14.03
C VAL A 30 -18.22 -16.44 -13.73
N TRP A 31 -17.77 -16.86 -12.54
CA TRP A 31 -16.41 -16.55 -12.08
C TRP A 31 -15.25 -17.44 -12.58
N PRO A 32 -15.42 -18.73 -12.96
CA PRO A 32 -14.29 -19.50 -13.50
C PRO A 32 -13.90 -19.09 -14.94
N MET A 33 -14.62 -18.13 -15.56
CA MET A 33 -14.24 -17.57 -16.87
C MET A 33 -13.55 -16.20 -16.80
N LEU A 34 -13.48 -15.55 -15.63
CA LEU A 34 -12.94 -14.19 -15.50
C LEU A 34 -11.56 -14.10 -14.82
N MET A 35 -11.11 -15.17 -14.17
CA MET A 35 -9.71 -15.31 -13.74
C MET A 35 -9.02 -16.22 -14.76
N ASP A 36 -8.59 -15.64 -15.88
CA ASP A 36 -7.59 -16.26 -16.75
C ASP A 36 -6.38 -16.63 -15.85
N GLY A 37 -5.79 -17.82 -15.98
CA GLY A 37 -4.65 -18.24 -15.15
C GLY A 37 -3.50 -17.22 -15.17
N LYS A 38 -3.43 -16.40 -16.24
CA LYS A 38 -2.53 -15.26 -16.38
C LYS A 38 -2.74 -14.16 -15.34
N ILE A 39 -3.96 -13.93 -14.85
CA ILE A 39 -4.24 -12.94 -13.81
C ILE A 39 -3.75 -13.45 -12.46
N GLU A 40 -4.00 -14.73 -12.13
CA GLU A 40 -3.47 -15.35 -10.91
C GLU A 40 -1.93 -15.33 -10.89
N ASP A 41 -1.29 -15.69 -12.01
CA ASP A 41 0.16 -15.61 -12.19
C ASP A 41 0.69 -14.18 -12.05
N ARG A 42 -0.03 -13.18 -12.59
CA ARG A 42 0.32 -11.76 -12.46
C ARG A 42 0.20 -11.28 -11.01
N VAL A 43 -0.88 -11.63 -10.31
CA VAL A 43 -1.06 -11.30 -8.88
C VAL A 43 0.06 -11.90 -8.05
N ALA A 44 0.40 -13.17 -8.28
CA ALA A 44 1.50 -13.83 -7.57
C ALA A 44 2.86 -13.17 -7.86
N THR A 45 3.09 -12.72 -9.10
CA THR A 45 4.29 -11.99 -9.49
C THR A 45 4.41 -10.65 -8.78
N ILE A 46 3.33 -9.84 -8.80
CA ILE A 46 3.28 -8.54 -8.13
C ILE A 46 3.49 -8.72 -6.62
N PHE A 47 2.79 -9.67 -6.01
CA PHE A 47 2.93 -9.97 -4.59
C PHE A 47 4.37 -10.38 -4.23
N THR A 48 5.00 -11.25 -5.03
CA THR A 48 6.39 -11.67 -4.81
C THR A 48 7.35 -10.49 -4.92
N TYR A 49 7.19 -9.65 -5.94
CA TYR A 49 8.03 -8.46 -6.14
C TYR A 49 7.85 -7.44 -5.01
N GLN A 50 6.60 -7.19 -4.59
CA GLN A 50 6.28 -6.32 -3.46
C GLN A 50 6.95 -6.81 -2.17
N ASN A 51 6.94 -8.10 -1.88
CA ASN A 51 7.62 -8.65 -0.70
C ASN A 51 9.15 -8.46 -0.77
N GLN A 52 9.75 -8.64 -1.95
CA GLN A 52 11.19 -8.41 -2.14
C GLN A 52 11.57 -6.95 -1.92
N VAL A 53 10.77 -6.02 -2.45
CA VAL A 53 10.98 -4.58 -2.28
C VAL A 53 10.73 -4.14 -0.84
N SER A 54 9.68 -4.65 -0.19
CA SER A 54 9.40 -4.39 1.23
C SER A 54 10.55 -4.87 2.13
N ALA A 55 11.10 -6.06 1.90
CA ALA A 55 12.27 -6.54 2.64
C ALA A 55 13.51 -5.66 2.40
N ALA A 56 13.73 -5.19 1.16
CA ALA A 56 14.83 -4.30 0.84
C ALA A 56 14.66 -2.91 1.49
N LEU A 57 13.44 -2.40 1.57
CA LEU A 57 13.08 -1.16 2.24
C LEU A 57 13.33 -1.26 3.75
N ALA A 58 12.83 -2.32 4.40
CA ALA A 58 13.04 -2.56 5.82
C ALA A 58 14.54 -2.60 6.16
N GLN A 59 15.36 -3.26 5.34
CA GLN A 59 16.81 -3.25 5.49
C GLN A 59 17.40 -1.83 5.41
N SER A 60 16.95 -1.02 4.45
CA SER A 60 17.43 0.36 4.30
C SER A 60 16.94 1.30 5.41
N ILE A 61 15.78 1.04 6.01
CA ILE A 61 15.33 1.72 7.23
C ILE A 61 16.27 1.41 8.39
N VAL A 62 16.59 0.13 8.62
CA VAL A 62 17.52 -0.29 9.68
C VAL A 62 18.91 0.33 9.50
N GLU A 63 19.41 0.38 8.26
CA GLU A 63 20.69 1.05 7.94
C GLU A 63 20.61 2.55 8.21
N ALA A 64 19.54 3.22 7.75
CA ALA A 64 19.35 4.64 7.98
C ALA A 64 19.18 4.99 9.47
N GLU A 65 18.56 4.12 10.25
CA GLU A 65 18.42 4.28 11.70
C GLU A 65 19.76 4.11 12.41
N ALA A 66 20.55 3.09 12.03
CA ALA A 66 21.87 2.84 12.61
C ALA A 66 22.86 3.98 12.36
N ASP A 67 22.76 4.63 11.19
CA ASP A 67 23.63 5.74 10.78
C ASP A 67 23.02 7.13 11.04
N GLU A 68 21.87 7.21 11.73
CA GLU A 68 21.12 8.45 12.03
C GLU A 68 20.87 9.34 10.80
N LEU A 69 20.57 8.72 9.66
CA LEU A 69 20.41 9.43 8.41
C LEU A 69 19.09 10.23 8.37
N ALA A 70 19.16 11.46 7.85
CA ALA A 70 18.00 12.36 7.69
C ALA A 70 16.89 11.83 6.74
N VAL A 71 17.13 10.71 6.07
CA VAL A 71 16.23 10.01 5.14
C VAL A 71 15.24 9.09 5.87
N LEU A 72 15.47 8.78 7.16
CA LEU A 72 14.69 7.80 7.91
C LEU A 72 13.17 8.06 7.88
N ASP A 73 12.73 9.27 8.20
CA ASP A 73 11.30 9.63 8.21
C ASP A 73 10.64 9.43 6.84
N ALA A 74 11.37 9.75 5.77
CA ALA A 74 10.88 9.60 4.41
C ALA A 74 10.85 8.13 3.96
N LEU A 75 11.76 7.27 4.45
CA LEU A 75 11.67 5.82 4.22
C LEU A 75 10.45 5.20 4.92
N TYR A 76 10.16 5.62 6.16
CA TYR A 76 8.94 5.17 6.86
C TYR A 76 7.66 5.65 6.17
N ALA A 77 7.63 6.89 5.67
CA ALA A 77 6.48 7.39 4.92
C ALA A 77 6.25 6.60 3.61
N VAL A 78 7.33 6.22 2.91
CA VAL A 78 7.26 5.37 1.71
C VAL A 78 6.79 3.95 2.05
N GLU A 79 7.20 3.40 3.19
CA GLU A 79 6.72 2.11 3.69
C GLU A 79 5.21 2.12 3.95
N GLU A 80 4.71 3.15 4.60
CA GLU A 80 3.28 3.34 4.87
C GLU A 80 2.48 3.39 3.56
N GLN A 81 2.92 4.20 2.59
CA GLN A 81 2.27 4.30 1.28
C GLN A 81 2.27 2.97 0.51
N LEU A 82 3.36 2.20 0.60
CA LEU A 82 3.42 0.87 -0.02
C LEU A 82 2.40 -0.08 0.62
N ASN A 83 2.31 -0.07 1.95
CA ASN A 83 1.37 -0.91 2.67
C ASN A 83 -0.09 -0.55 2.37
N GLU A 84 -0.41 0.74 2.29
CA GLU A 84 -1.75 1.20 1.92
C GLU A 84 -2.13 0.78 0.49
N ALA A 85 -1.25 1.04 -0.49
CA ALA A 85 -1.50 0.70 -1.90
C ALA A 85 -1.64 -0.81 -2.14
N CYS A 86 -0.90 -1.63 -1.37
CA CYS A 86 -0.86 -3.08 -1.53
C CYS A 86 -1.73 -3.85 -0.53
N ALA A 87 -2.47 -3.18 0.36
CA ALA A 87 -3.23 -3.82 1.44
C ALA A 87 -4.16 -4.97 0.96
N PRO A 88 -4.93 -4.83 -0.13
CA PRO A 88 -5.79 -5.93 -0.60
C PRO A 88 -5.00 -7.14 -1.09
N LEU A 89 -3.85 -6.93 -1.73
CA LEU A 89 -2.96 -8.02 -2.17
C LEU A 89 -2.31 -8.72 -0.97
N GLN A 90 -1.90 -7.97 0.05
CA GLN A 90 -1.33 -8.52 1.28
C GLN A 90 -2.34 -9.37 2.04
N GLU A 91 -3.58 -8.89 2.19
CA GLU A 91 -4.64 -9.65 2.86
C GLU A 91 -5.02 -10.90 2.05
N ALA A 92 -5.06 -10.82 0.72
CA ALA A 92 -5.29 -11.98 -0.13
C ALA A 92 -4.14 -13.01 -0.03
N GLY A 93 -2.88 -12.54 -0.03
CA GLY A 93 -1.71 -13.39 0.16
C GLY A 93 -1.72 -14.10 1.52
N ARG A 94 -2.04 -13.37 2.60
CA ARG A 94 -2.17 -13.94 3.95
C ARG A 94 -3.23 -15.05 3.99
N ARG A 95 -4.44 -14.78 3.49
CA ARG A 95 -5.52 -15.77 3.43
C ARG A 95 -5.15 -16.99 2.60
N HIS A 96 -4.46 -16.79 1.48
CA HIS A 96 -4.00 -17.89 0.65
C HIS A 96 -3.00 -18.79 1.39
N ILE A 97 -2.03 -18.20 2.11
CA ILE A 97 -1.06 -18.94 2.93
C ILE A 97 -1.76 -19.72 4.05
N ASP A 98 -2.77 -19.11 4.67
CA ASP A 98 -3.59 -19.74 5.72
C ASP A 98 -4.57 -20.81 5.18
N GLY A 99 -4.61 -21.01 3.86
CA GLY A 99 -5.52 -21.96 3.21
C GLY A 99 -6.98 -21.51 3.19
N GLU A 100 -7.25 -20.24 3.46
CA GLU A 100 -8.58 -19.64 3.43
C GLU A 100 -9.02 -19.32 2.00
N THR A 101 -10.30 -19.55 1.70
CA THR A 101 -10.90 -19.14 0.44
C THR A 101 -11.07 -17.62 0.40
N LEU A 102 -10.61 -16.99 -0.68
CA LEU A 102 -10.81 -15.56 -0.92
C LEU A 102 -12.28 -15.27 -1.24
N GLY A 103 -12.94 -14.44 -0.43
CA GLY A 103 -14.29 -13.95 -0.74
C GLY A 103 -14.30 -13.07 -1.99
N GLY A 104 -15.39 -13.07 -2.77
CA GLY A 104 -15.47 -12.35 -4.04
C GLY A 104 -15.20 -10.85 -3.95
N LEU A 105 -15.53 -10.19 -2.83
CA LEU A 105 -15.20 -8.78 -2.59
C LEU A 105 -13.69 -8.53 -2.50
N LEU A 106 -12.95 -9.42 -1.84
CA LEU A 106 -11.50 -9.32 -1.71
C LEU A 106 -10.81 -9.58 -3.07
N GLN A 107 -11.34 -10.49 -3.88
CA GLN A 107 -10.83 -10.73 -5.24
C GLN A 107 -11.00 -9.50 -6.15
N ILE A 108 -12.14 -8.80 -6.07
CA ILE A 108 -12.37 -7.55 -6.81
C ILE A 108 -11.43 -6.44 -6.31
N ALA A 109 -11.28 -6.33 -4.98
CA ALA A 109 -10.35 -5.37 -4.39
C ALA A 109 -8.92 -5.60 -4.89
N VAL A 110 -8.44 -6.84 -4.86
CA VAL A 110 -7.12 -7.22 -5.42
C VAL A 110 -7.00 -6.77 -6.87
N PHE A 111 -7.96 -7.14 -7.71
CA PHE A 111 -7.91 -6.81 -9.13
C PHE A 111 -7.81 -5.30 -9.38
N ASN A 112 -8.58 -4.50 -8.65
CA ASN A 112 -8.58 -3.04 -8.80
C ASN A 112 -7.31 -2.38 -8.27
N THR A 113 -6.62 -2.98 -7.30
CA THR A 113 -5.40 -2.41 -6.71
C THR A 113 -4.11 -2.98 -7.28
N MET A 114 -4.17 -3.96 -8.19
CA MET A 114 -2.96 -4.59 -8.76
C MET A 114 -2.02 -3.56 -9.39
N GLU A 115 -2.54 -2.70 -10.25
CA GLU A 115 -1.72 -1.72 -10.98
C GLU A 115 -1.18 -0.63 -10.06
N GLU A 116 -1.98 -0.18 -9.10
CA GLU A 116 -1.56 0.80 -8.10
C GLU A 116 -0.46 0.24 -7.18
N CYS A 117 -0.64 -0.99 -6.70
CA CYS A 117 0.36 -1.69 -5.89
C CYS A 117 1.65 -1.92 -6.68
N GLU A 118 1.56 -2.35 -7.95
CA GLU A 118 2.73 -2.54 -8.82
C GLU A 118 3.49 -1.22 -9.03
N ALA A 119 2.78 -0.14 -9.38
CA ALA A 119 3.38 1.18 -9.59
C ALA A 119 4.03 1.73 -8.31
N LYS A 120 3.36 1.60 -7.15
CA LYS A 120 3.93 2.03 -5.87
C LYS A 120 5.13 1.18 -5.48
N THR A 121 5.10 -0.13 -5.75
CA THR A 121 6.25 -1.02 -5.53
C THR A 121 7.46 -0.59 -6.34
N ASP A 122 7.28 -0.21 -7.62
CA ASP A 122 8.37 0.32 -8.45
C ASP A 122 8.92 1.66 -7.95
N GLU A 123 8.04 2.54 -7.48
CA GLU A 123 8.44 3.82 -6.87
C GLU A 123 9.30 3.59 -5.62
N VAL A 124 8.87 2.68 -4.72
CA VAL A 124 9.63 2.31 -3.53
C VAL A 124 10.96 1.67 -3.91
N ALA A 125 10.99 0.79 -4.92
CA ALA A 125 12.22 0.18 -5.39
C ALA A 125 13.23 1.22 -5.90
N TYR A 126 12.76 2.28 -6.57
CA TYR A 126 13.59 3.41 -6.96
C TYR A 126 14.18 4.13 -5.72
N TYR A 127 13.35 4.41 -4.72
CA TYR A 127 13.78 5.08 -3.50
C TYR A 127 14.78 4.27 -2.68
N VAL A 128 14.59 2.96 -2.54
CA VAL A 128 15.55 2.06 -1.87
C VAL A 128 16.91 2.09 -2.58
N ARG A 129 16.92 2.10 -3.92
CA ARG A 129 18.17 2.23 -4.69
C ARG A 129 18.83 3.59 -4.46
N LEU A 130 18.05 4.67 -4.38
CA LEU A 130 18.55 6.02 -4.16
C LEU A 130 19.15 6.21 -2.77
N ALA A 131 18.51 5.64 -1.74
CA ALA A 131 18.97 5.65 -0.35
C ALA A 131 20.31 4.90 -0.21
N ARG A 132 20.45 3.72 -0.83
CA ARG A 132 21.70 2.94 -0.84
C ARG A 132 22.83 3.59 -1.66
N GLY A 133 22.50 4.47 -2.59
CA GLY A 133 23.44 5.13 -3.49
C GLY A 133 24.25 6.28 -2.88
N ASN A 134 24.31 6.43 -1.55
CA ASN A 134 24.92 7.57 -0.83
C ASN A 134 24.33 8.94 -1.19
N SER A 135 23.11 8.99 -1.74
CA SER A 135 22.43 10.23 -2.13
C SER A 135 21.26 10.59 -1.21
N ALA A 136 21.36 10.25 0.08
CA ALA A 136 20.34 10.49 1.10
C ALA A 136 19.79 11.94 1.08
N GLU A 137 20.66 12.93 0.83
CA GLU A 137 20.28 14.34 0.72
C GLU A 137 19.44 14.63 -0.55
N THR A 138 19.74 13.97 -1.67
CA THR A 138 18.95 14.05 -2.91
C THR A 138 17.59 13.37 -2.72
N PHE A 139 17.56 12.23 -2.03
CA PHE A 139 16.31 11.53 -1.70
C PHE A 139 15.39 12.40 -0.84
N ALA A 140 15.90 12.95 0.28
CA ALA A 140 15.10 13.79 1.17
C ALA A 140 14.52 15.03 0.46
N ARG A 141 15.28 15.63 -0.48
CA ARG A 141 14.82 16.76 -1.29
C ARG A 141 13.75 16.37 -2.32
N LEU A 142 13.93 15.24 -3.02
CA LEU A 142 12.96 14.76 -4.01
C LEU A 142 11.64 14.38 -3.34
N PHE A 143 11.71 13.71 -2.18
CA PHE A 143 10.54 13.29 -1.44
C PHE A 143 9.76 14.48 -0.85
N ALA A 144 10.45 15.51 -0.35
CA ALA A 144 9.80 16.74 0.09
C ALA A 144 9.06 17.47 -1.05
N ALA A 145 9.51 17.33 -2.30
CA ALA A 145 8.88 17.96 -3.46
C ALA A 145 7.66 17.20 -4.01
N THR A 146 7.49 15.92 -3.67
CA THR A 146 6.33 15.10 -4.07
C THR A 146 5.19 15.13 -3.04
N LEU A 147 5.42 15.67 -1.84
CA LEU A 147 4.42 15.79 -0.77
C LEU A 147 3.66 17.15 -0.73
N ASP A 148 4.02 18.10 -1.61
CA ASP A 148 3.33 19.39 -1.84
C ASP A 148 2.33 19.28 -3.01
#